data_AF-A0A7V1EHP0-F1
#
_entry.id   AF-A0A7V1EHP0-F1
#
_cell.length_a   1.000
_cell.length_b   1.000
_cell.length_c   1.000
_cell.angle_alpha   90.00
_cell.angle_beta   90.00
_cell.angle_gamma   90.00
#
_symmetry.space_group_name_H-M   'P 1'
#
loop_
_entity.id
_entity.type
_entity.pdbx_description
1 polymer ?
#
loop_
_entity_poly.entity_id
_entity_poly.type
_entity_poly.pdbx_seq_one_letter_code
_entity_poly.pdbx_strand_id
1 'polypeptide(L)'
;MILLVNIIGIITNFIVSPRIEKYKKEAGELITSLKAAYRKPQIKGSLIEGNGYDYYKNAIDGIKDLLDHDKILLSVYLKENKIDSISGIKRIIKQYEKVLENLDQGVKRAFCTIPIEYARGFDAELPPISSLIKISELNLARAKLMDSEEDQVNALQTNLLFAFDIGSAQMLLSKMASYDIIDRTNQIINQLIQAKKIGIDGLNEIASLESIVSKNLPGIKEAIDVEWMNLIIAQPEQIFWFSYGGSYTAPSILRLMLGRLLLWRFFFSERLLLIDAIKKIKDFQNLQKGMEEKSWHEVSVSLNKIEKESKKSENNIIQTTLPLYSKIFLRRFNTKTRIKLTALIANIEIYRLKHRKLPEKLIEAVSEQNLVLDPFNNQEFRYVKTAEFYQVYSVGENLADDSGTVGDIGMKIKL
;
A
#
# COMPACT_ATOMS: atom_id res chain seq x y z
N MET A 1 -28.52 39.29 -9.17
CA MET A 1 -28.58 37.85 -8.79
C MET A 1 -27.21 37.29 -8.39
N ILE A 2 -26.19 37.30 -9.27
CA ILE A 2 -24.87 36.72 -8.98
C ILE A 2 -24.21 37.32 -7.72
N LEU A 3 -24.29 38.65 -7.55
CA LEU A 3 -23.78 39.32 -6.34
C LEU A 3 -24.48 38.82 -5.06
N LEU A 4 -25.81 38.64 -5.10
CA LEU A 4 -26.60 38.15 -3.98
C LEU A 4 -26.20 36.72 -3.58
N VAL A 5 -26.02 35.83 -4.57
CA VAL A 5 -25.52 34.46 -4.37
C VAL A 5 -24.18 34.46 -3.65
N ASN A 6 -23.27 35.36 -4.05
CA ASN A 6 -21.96 35.47 -3.42
C ASN A 6 -22.07 35.98 -1.98
N ILE A 7 -22.87 37.01 -1.73
CA ILE A 7 -23.11 37.54 -0.37
C ILE A 7 -23.68 36.44 0.54
N ILE A 8 -24.68 35.68 0.08
CA ILE A 8 -25.25 34.55 0.82
C ILE A 8 -24.18 33.51 1.15
N GLY A 9 -23.35 33.13 0.18
CA GLY A 9 -22.25 32.20 0.41
C GLY A 9 -21.22 32.71 1.43
N ILE A 10 -20.86 34.01 1.39
CA ILE A 10 -19.93 34.63 2.37
C ILE A 10 -20.53 34.59 3.77
N ILE A 11 -21.77 35.02 3.94
CA ILE A 11 -22.47 35.03 5.24
C ILE A 11 -22.56 33.59 5.79
N THR A 12 -22.92 32.64 4.93
CA THR A 12 -23.01 31.23 5.31
C THR A 12 -21.65 30.69 5.74
N ASN A 13 -20.58 30.97 4.99
CA ASN A 13 -19.23 30.59 5.37
C ASN A 13 -18.82 31.16 6.72
N PHE A 14 -19.15 32.42 7.01
CA PHE A 14 -18.87 33.06 8.29
C PHE A 14 -19.56 32.31 9.44
N ILE A 15 -20.87 32.06 9.31
CA ILE A 15 -21.69 31.36 10.32
C ILE A 15 -21.14 29.96 10.63
N VAL A 16 -20.63 29.23 9.62
CA VAL A 16 -20.17 27.84 9.81
C VAL A 16 -18.68 27.72 10.18
N SER A 17 -17.92 28.82 10.14
CA SER A 17 -16.47 28.84 10.48
C SER A 17 -16.13 28.15 11.80
N PRO A 18 -16.85 28.37 12.92
CA PRO A 18 -16.51 27.75 14.19
C PRO A 18 -16.55 26.22 14.15
N ARG A 19 -17.42 25.63 13.30
CA ARG A 19 -17.50 24.18 13.12
C ARG A 19 -16.29 23.63 12.37
N ILE A 20 -15.79 24.36 11.36
CA ILE A 20 -14.56 23.99 10.64
C ILE A 20 -13.36 24.02 11.58
N GLU A 21 -13.22 25.07 12.39
CA GLU A 21 -12.12 25.17 13.36
C GLU A 21 -12.17 24.05 14.42
N LYS A 22 -13.38 23.66 14.85
CA LYS A 22 -13.54 22.47 15.70
C LYS A 22 -13.00 21.21 15.02
N TYR A 23 -13.34 20.96 13.75
CA TYR A 23 -12.83 19.79 13.02
C TYR A 23 -11.32 19.85 12.82
N LYS A 24 -10.73 21.03 12.56
CA LYS A 24 -9.27 21.19 12.49
C LYS A 24 -8.58 20.84 13.80
N LYS A 25 -9.18 21.20 14.94
CA LYS A 25 -8.67 20.81 16.26
C LYS A 25 -8.73 19.30 16.47
N GLU A 26 -9.88 18.66 16.18
CA GLU A 26 -10.04 17.20 16.21
C GLU A 26 -8.99 16.52 15.29
N ALA A 27 -8.68 17.13 14.14
CA ALA A 27 -7.63 16.70 13.22
C ALA A 27 -6.23 16.71 13.83
N GLY A 28 -5.85 17.82 14.46
CA GLY A 28 -4.55 17.95 15.12
C GLY A 28 -4.36 16.93 16.24
N GLU A 29 -5.41 16.70 17.04
CA GLU A 29 -5.39 15.72 18.13
C GLU A 29 -5.23 14.28 17.60
N LEU A 30 -5.96 13.91 16.54
CA LEU A 30 -5.85 12.58 15.91
C LEU A 30 -4.46 12.36 15.27
N ILE A 31 -3.94 13.32 14.51
CA ILE A 31 -2.62 13.19 13.88
C ILE A 31 -1.52 13.02 14.94
N THR A 32 -1.65 13.73 16.06
CA THR A 32 -0.69 13.63 17.18
C THR A 32 -0.74 12.25 17.83
N SER A 33 -1.92 11.67 18.03
CA SER A 33 -2.05 10.34 18.63
C SER A 33 -1.50 9.22 17.74
N LEU A 34 -1.61 9.36 16.42
CA LEU A 34 -1.12 8.37 15.46
C LEU A 34 0.41 8.26 15.41
N LYS A 35 1.15 9.35 15.71
CA LYS A 35 2.62 9.34 15.72
C LYS A 35 3.22 8.39 16.76
N ALA A 36 2.47 8.03 17.80
CA ALA A 36 2.97 7.23 18.92
C ALA A 36 2.83 5.71 18.74
N ALA A 37 2.16 5.23 17.68
CA ALA A 37 1.65 3.86 17.65
C ALA A 37 2.51 2.84 16.88
N TYR A 38 3.42 3.26 15.99
CA TYR A 38 4.15 2.31 15.14
C TYR A 38 5.25 1.57 15.91
N ARG A 39 5.23 0.24 15.85
CA ARG A 39 6.31 -0.63 16.30
C ARG A 39 6.83 -1.43 15.11
N LYS A 40 8.11 -1.28 14.82
CA LYS A 40 8.75 -2.02 13.75
C LYS A 40 8.85 -3.50 14.12
N PRO A 41 8.47 -4.43 13.22
CA PRO A 41 8.65 -5.85 13.48
C PRO A 41 10.15 -6.17 13.60
N GLN A 42 10.52 -6.89 14.67
CA GLN A 42 11.89 -7.36 14.84
C GLN A 42 12.06 -8.69 14.10
N ILE A 43 12.93 -8.70 13.10
CA ILE A 43 13.17 -9.86 12.24
C ILE A 43 14.47 -10.59 12.61
N LYS A 44 15.58 -9.86 12.75
CA LYS A 44 16.88 -10.41 13.17
C LYS A 44 17.76 -9.30 13.73
N GLY A 45 18.52 -9.62 14.77
CA GLY A 45 19.41 -8.67 15.45
C GLY A 45 18.69 -7.66 16.35
N SER A 46 19.48 -6.78 16.96
CA SER A 46 18.99 -5.67 17.79
C SER A 46 18.73 -4.45 16.91
N LEU A 47 17.57 -3.82 17.11
CA LEU A 47 17.29 -2.53 16.48
C LEU A 47 18.23 -1.46 17.04
N ILE A 48 18.75 -0.62 16.15
CA ILE A 48 19.61 0.52 16.51
C ILE A 48 18.71 1.73 16.73
N GLU A 49 18.97 2.50 17.78
CA GLU A 49 18.25 3.75 18.01
C GLU A 49 18.36 4.71 16.80
N GLY A 50 17.31 5.49 16.59
CA GLY A 50 17.20 6.50 15.53
C GLY A 50 16.04 6.26 14.57
N ASN A 51 15.86 7.21 13.66
CA ASN A 51 14.81 7.22 12.66
C ASN A 51 15.32 6.64 11.33
N GLY A 52 14.68 5.58 10.82
CA GLY A 52 14.99 4.97 9.52
C GLY A 52 14.85 5.95 8.36
N TYR A 53 13.94 6.92 8.47
CA TYR A 53 13.67 7.87 7.41
C TYR A 53 14.87 8.76 7.06
N ASP A 54 15.77 9.05 8.01
CA ASP A 54 16.95 9.88 7.73
C ASP A 54 17.86 9.20 6.68
N TYR A 55 17.95 7.88 6.73
CA TYR A 55 18.68 7.09 5.74
C TYR A 55 17.89 6.95 4.44
N TYR A 56 16.58 6.73 4.53
CA TYR A 56 15.73 6.65 3.33
C TYR A 56 15.71 7.96 2.55
N LYS A 57 15.79 9.11 3.22
CA LYS A 57 15.93 10.42 2.56
C LYS A 57 17.21 10.48 1.71
N ASN A 58 18.34 10.06 2.26
CA ASN A 58 19.60 9.99 1.51
C ASN A 58 19.52 9.01 0.33
N ALA A 59 18.85 7.86 0.51
CA ALA A 59 18.59 6.91 -0.56
C ALA A 59 17.69 7.50 -1.66
N ILE A 60 16.64 8.23 -1.28
CA ILE A 60 15.73 8.95 -2.19
C ILE A 60 16.49 10.00 -2.98
N ASP A 61 17.37 10.77 -2.33
CA ASP A 61 18.16 11.79 -3.01
C ASP A 61 19.15 11.16 -3.99
N GLY A 62 19.81 10.07 -3.61
CA GLY A 62 20.74 9.35 -4.48
C GLY A 62 20.10 8.63 -5.68
N ILE A 63 18.82 8.26 -5.61
CA ILE A 63 18.14 7.55 -6.71
C ILE A 63 17.44 8.48 -7.71
N LYS A 64 17.34 9.79 -7.42
CA LYS A 64 16.69 10.77 -8.31
C LYS A 64 17.33 10.82 -9.69
N ASP A 65 18.65 10.61 -9.75
CA ASP A 65 19.44 10.66 -10.97
C ASP A 65 19.47 9.33 -11.75
N LEU A 66 18.64 8.35 -11.36
CA LEU A 66 18.49 7.10 -12.11
C LEU A 66 18.03 7.41 -13.54
N LEU A 67 18.85 7.04 -14.52
CA LEU A 67 18.59 7.25 -15.94
C LEU A 67 17.36 6.43 -16.38
N ASP A 68 16.58 6.95 -17.33
CA ASP A 68 15.39 6.26 -17.83
C ASP A 68 15.71 4.90 -18.47
N HIS A 69 16.85 4.81 -19.16
CA HIS A 69 17.33 3.54 -19.68
C HIS A 69 17.58 2.51 -18.56
N ASP A 70 18.21 2.92 -17.45
CA ASP A 70 18.50 2.05 -16.32
C ASP A 70 17.21 1.62 -15.60
N LYS A 71 16.20 2.50 -15.51
CA LYS A 71 14.86 2.14 -14.99
C LYS A 71 14.21 1.03 -15.81
N ILE A 72 14.25 1.14 -17.13
CA ILE A 72 13.67 0.14 -18.04
C ILE A 72 14.43 -1.19 -17.89
N LEU A 73 15.77 -1.15 -17.86
CA LEU A 73 16.58 -2.35 -17.66
C LEU A 73 16.25 -3.07 -16.34
N LEU A 74 16.16 -2.33 -15.22
CA LEU A 74 15.77 -2.90 -13.93
C LEU A 74 14.38 -3.56 -14.00
N SER A 75 13.39 -2.87 -14.56
CA SER A 75 12.03 -3.38 -14.65
C SER A 75 11.93 -4.66 -15.50
N VAL A 76 12.62 -4.68 -16.65
CA VAL A 76 12.68 -5.85 -17.53
C VAL A 76 13.40 -7.03 -16.85
N TYR A 77 14.53 -6.77 -16.19
CA TYR A 77 15.29 -7.81 -15.49
C TYR A 77 14.48 -8.48 -14.35
N LEU A 78 13.75 -7.68 -13.57
CA LEU A 78 12.92 -8.19 -12.48
C LEU A 78 11.73 -9.02 -13.00
N LYS A 79 11.12 -8.63 -14.14
CA LYS A 79 9.96 -9.32 -14.72
C LYS A 79 10.32 -10.57 -15.53
N GLU A 80 11.32 -10.48 -16.41
CA GLU A 80 11.48 -11.44 -17.51
C GLU A 80 12.69 -12.37 -17.36
N ASN A 81 13.53 -12.21 -16.33
CA ASN A 81 14.74 -13.04 -16.17
C ASN A 81 15.71 -12.98 -17.38
N LYS A 82 15.64 -11.96 -18.25
CA LYS A 82 16.48 -11.89 -19.46
C LYS A 82 17.97 -11.78 -19.13
N ILE A 83 18.73 -12.81 -19.49
CA ILE A 83 20.16 -13.00 -19.19
C ILE A 83 21.03 -11.88 -19.80
N ASP A 84 20.65 -11.36 -20.97
CA ASP A 84 21.43 -10.36 -21.71
C ASP A 84 21.58 -9.02 -20.96
N SER A 85 20.81 -8.81 -19.89
CA SER A 85 20.85 -7.60 -19.07
C SER A 85 21.81 -7.67 -17.89
N ILE A 86 22.38 -8.84 -17.53
CA ILE A 86 23.08 -9.03 -16.26
C ILE A 86 24.27 -8.07 -16.06
N SER A 87 25.09 -7.85 -17.08
CA SER A 87 26.23 -6.93 -17.00
C SER A 87 25.79 -5.48 -16.75
N GLY A 88 24.71 -5.05 -17.42
CA GLY A 88 24.07 -3.76 -17.21
C GLY A 88 23.52 -3.61 -15.79
N ILE A 89 22.84 -4.64 -15.27
CA ILE A 89 22.30 -4.63 -13.91
C ILE A 89 23.42 -4.59 -12.85
N LYS A 90 24.50 -5.35 -13.03
CA LYS A 90 25.68 -5.28 -12.15
C LYS A 90 26.30 -3.88 -12.15
N ARG A 91 26.41 -3.23 -13.31
CA ARG A 91 26.86 -1.83 -13.41
C ARG A 91 25.94 -0.90 -12.63
N ILE A 92 24.63 -1.01 -12.81
CA ILE A 92 23.64 -0.17 -12.12
C ILE A 92 23.74 -0.36 -10.60
N ILE A 93 23.76 -1.60 -10.10
CA ILE A 93 23.89 -1.86 -8.66
C ILE A 93 25.17 -1.24 -8.10
N LYS A 94 26.30 -1.40 -8.79
CA LYS A 94 27.57 -0.80 -8.37
C LYS A 94 27.51 0.73 -8.36
N GLN A 95 26.87 1.35 -9.35
CA GLN A 95 26.70 2.80 -9.42
C GLN A 95 25.86 3.34 -8.25
N TYR A 96 24.86 2.58 -7.78
CA TYR A 96 23.95 2.98 -6.71
C TYR A 96 24.19 2.24 -5.39
N GLU A 97 25.42 1.76 -5.14
CA GLU A 97 25.78 1.02 -3.93
C GLU A 97 25.47 1.83 -2.66
N LYS A 98 25.74 3.14 -2.67
CA LYS A 98 25.43 4.03 -1.54
C LYS A 98 23.94 4.13 -1.22
N VAL A 99 23.07 4.02 -2.24
CA VAL A 99 21.61 3.99 -2.05
C VAL A 99 21.22 2.72 -1.30
N LEU A 100 21.82 1.58 -1.65
CA LEU A 100 21.59 0.30 -0.99
C LEU A 100 22.15 0.27 0.43
N GLU A 101 23.33 0.84 0.67
CA GLU A 101 23.86 0.99 2.03
C GLU A 101 22.92 1.81 2.92
N ASN A 102 22.38 2.93 2.42
CA ASN A 102 21.42 3.73 3.16
C ASN A 102 20.12 2.95 3.42
N LEU A 103 19.63 2.17 2.45
CA LEU A 103 18.50 1.26 2.66
C LEU A 103 18.80 0.27 3.81
N ASP A 104 19.95 -0.40 3.75
CA ASP A 104 20.40 -1.39 4.74
C ASP A 104 20.55 -0.77 6.15
N GLN A 105 20.99 0.48 6.24
CA GLN A 105 21.09 1.22 7.50
C GLN A 105 19.73 1.69 8.03
N GLY A 106 18.81 2.10 7.15
CA GLY A 106 17.48 2.54 7.52
C GLY A 106 16.64 1.40 8.11
N VAL A 107 16.70 0.21 7.52
CA VAL A 107 15.93 -0.94 8.01
C VAL A 107 16.40 -1.44 9.38
N LYS A 108 17.63 -1.10 9.81
CA LYS A 108 18.15 -1.45 11.14
C LYS A 108 17.68 -0.50 12.24
N ARG A 109 17.05 0.63 11.90
CA ARG A 109 16.59 1.63 12.87
C ARG A 109 15.32 1.19 13.59
N ALA A 110 15.20 1.58 14.85
CA ALA A 110 14.14 1.18 15.76
C ALA A 110 12.74 1.66 15.34
N PHE A 111 12.66 2.81 14.69
CA PHE A 111 11.42 3.36 14.16
C PHE A 111 11.65 4.03 12.81
N CYS A 112 10.57 4.24 12.05
CA CYS A 112 10.56 5.07 10.87
C CYS A 112 9.41 6.07 11.02
N THR A 113 9.72 7.36 10.97
CA THR A 113 8.71 8.43 10.96
C THR A 113 9.05 9.40 9.85
N ILE A 114 8.16 9.49 8.87
CA ILE A 114 8.27 10.44 7.77
C ILE A 114 7.85 11.82 8.32
N PRO A 115 8.70 12.86 8.27
CA PRO A 115 8.44 14.17 8.85
C PRO A 115 7.49 14.98 7.97
N ILE A 116 6.23 14.53 7.88
CA ILE A 116 5.21 15.20 7.08
C ILE A 116 4.63 16.37 7.88
N GLU A 117 4.71 17.57 7.30
CA GLU A 117 4.08 18.78 7.83
C GLU A 117 2.61 18.82 7.44
N TYR A 118 1.77 17.98 8.07
CA TYR A 118 0.34 17.89 7.77
C TYR A 118 -0.41 19.22 7.82
N ALA A 119 0.08 20.21 8.58
CA ALA A 119 -0.46 21.57 8.64
C ALA A 119 -0.43 22.28 7.27
N ARG A 120 0.46 21.88 6.35
CA ARG A 120 0.55 22.41 4.98
C ARG A 120 -0.50 21.82 4.03
N GLY A 121 -1.28 20.81 4.44
CA GLY A 121 -2.33 20.24 3.60
C GLY A 121 -1.79 19.65 2.29
N PHE A 122 -2.33 20.07 1.15
CA PHE A 122 -1.85 19.63 -0.18
C PHE A 122 -0.43 20.09 -0.52
N ASP A 123 0.04 21.14 0.14
CA ASP A 123 1.40 21.66 -0.05
C ASP A 123 2.42 20.93 0.85
N ALA A 124 1.98 19.94 1.64
CA ALA A 124 2.86 19.11 2.43
C ALA A 124 3.78 18.30 1.50
N GLU A 125 5.09 18.38 1.75
CA GLU A 125 6.08 17.65 0.96
C GLU A 125 6.01 16.16 1.30
N LEU A 126 5.74 15.36 0.28
CA LEU A 126 5.67 13.91 0.38
C LEU A 126 6.92 13.27 -0.21
N PRO A 127 7.41 12.15 0.36
CA PRO A 127 8.47 11.40 -0.27
C PRO A 127 8.00 10.93 -1.66
N PRO A 128 8.84 11.08 -2.71
CA PRO A 128 8.48 10.66 -4.06
C PRO A 128 8.31 9.15 -4.11
N ILE A 129 7.06 8.68 -4.26
CA ILE A 129 6.69 7.26 -4.29
C ILE A 129 7.49 6.50 -5.35
N SER A 130 7.70 7.11 -6.52
CA SER A 130 8.47 6.49 -7.59
C SER A 130 9.92 6.20 -7.20
N SER A 131 10.53 7.05 -6.36
CA SER A 131 11.88 6.82 -5.83
C SER A 131 11.89 5.68 -4.82
N LEU A 132 10.89 5.61 -3.93
CA LEU A 132 10.74 4.50 -2.97
C LEU A 132 10.63 3.15 -3.69
N ILE A 133 9.81 3.08 -4.74
CA ILE A 133 9.66 1.86 -5.55
C ILE A 133 10.98 1.50 -6.25
N LYS A 134 11.71 2.48 -6.81
CA LYS A 134 13.00 2.25 -7.48
C LYS A 134 14.09 1.74 -6.53
N ILE A 135 14.14 2.26 -5.29
CA ILE A 135 15.07 1.76 -4.26
C ILE A 135 14.81 0.27 -3.99
N SER A 136 13.53 -0.11 -3.88
CA SER A 136 13.12 -1.50 -3.75
C SER A 136 13.51 -2.35 -4.97
N GLU A 137 13.24 -1.87 -6.19
CA GLU A 137 13.62 -2.57 -7.42
C GLU A 137 15.13 -2.80 -7.51
N LEU A 138 15.94 -1.79 -7.13
CA LEU A 138 17.39 -1.90 -7.10
C LEU A 138 17.86 -2.98 -6.11
N ASN A 139 17.29 -3.01 -4.91
CA ASN A 139 17.63 -4.01 -3.90
C ASN A 139 17.19 -5.43 -4.30
N LEU A 140 16.01 -5.56 -4.93
CA LEU A 140 15.53 -6.84 -5.47
C LEU A 140 16.41 -7.35 -6.62
N ALA A 141 16.91 -6.45 -7.47
CA ALA A 141 17.86 -6.80 -8.51
C ALA A 141 19.19 -7.27 -7.92
N ARG A 142 19.67 -6.64 -6.83
CA ARG A 142 20.83 -7.09 -6.05
C ARG A 142 20.59 -8.48 -5.48
N ALA A 143 19.47 -8.71 -4.80
CA ALA A 143 19.11 -10.01 -4.23
C ALA A 143 19.18 -11.11 -5.30
N LYS A 144 18.58 -10.89 -6.47
CA LYS A 144 18.53 -11.88 -7.56
C LYS A 144 19.90 -12.26 -8.15
N LEU A 145 20.88 -11.37 -8.04
CA LEU A 145 22.26 -11.56 -8.53
C LEU A 145 23.23 -12.10 -7.48
N MET A 146 22.84 -12.16 -6.20
CA MET A 146 23.69 -12.72 -5.15
C MET A 146 23.86 -14.23 -5.34
N ASP A 147 25.08 -14.73 -5.08
CA ASP A 147 25.39 -16.16 -5.17
C ASP A 147 25.10 -16.89 -3.85
N SER A 148 25.22 -16.21 -2.72
CA SER A 148 24.93 -16.74 -1.38
C SER A 148 23.43 -16.69 -1.07
N GLU A 149 22.86 -17.83 -0.68
CA GLU A 149 21.47 -17.92 -0.22
C GLU A 149 21.19 -17.00 0.97
N GLU A 150 22.12 -16.94 1.93
CA GLU A 150 21.98 -16.06 3.11
C GLU A 150 21.88 -14.59 2.71
N ASP A 151 22.73 -14.15 1.77
CA ASP A 151 22.71 -12.76 1.29
C ASP A 151 21.42 -12.45 0.52
N GLN A 152 20.93 -13.40 -0.29
CA GLN A 152 19.65 -13.29 -0.99
C GLN A 152 18.52 -13.07 0.01
N VAL A 153 18.42 -13.91 1.03
CA VAL A 153 17.37 -13.84 2.06
C VAL A 153 17.47 -12.54 2.86
N ASN A 154 18.68 -12.12 3.26
CA ASN A 154 18.91 -10.85 3.96
C ASN A 154 18.48 -9.63 3.11
N ALA A 155 18.73 -9.65 1.81
CA ALA A 155 18.29 -8.57 0.91
C ALA A 155 16.76 -8.53 0.74
N LEU A 156 16.11 -9.69 0.69
CA LEU A 156 14.64 -9.79 0.66
C LEU A 156 14.01 -9.28 1.97
N GLN A 157 14.59 -9.66 3.12
CA GLN A 157 14.20 -9.16 4.44
C GLN A 157 14.29 -7.64 4.51
N THR A 158 15.41 -7.09 4.06
CA THR A 158 15.62 -5.64 3.97
C THR A 158 14.48 -4.99 3.19
N ASN A 159 14.08 -5.57 2.07
CA ASN A 159 13.01 -5.01 1.25
C ASN A 159 11.64 -5.05 1.94
N LEU A 160 11.32 -6.13 2.65
CA LEU A 160 10.08 -6.26 3.42
C LEU A 160 10.03 -5.28 4.60
N LEU A 161 11.14 -5.15 5.35
CA LEU A 161 11.27 -4.17 6.43
C LEU A 161 11.13 -2.74 5.93
N PHE A 162 11.76 -2.43 4.79
CA PHE A 162 11.60 -1.14 4.13
C PHE A 162 10.13 -0.89 3.77
N ALA A 163 9.43 -1.91 3.23
CA ALA A 163 8.01 -1.79 2.94
C ALA A 163 7.19 -1.48 4.20
N PHE A 164 7.48 -2.10 5.35
CA PHE A 164 6.81 -1.77 6.61
C PHE A 164 7.09 -0.36 7.07
N ASP A 165 8.34 0.08 7.00
CA ASP A 165 8.72 1.41 7.40
C ASP A 165 8.00 2.46 6.55
N ILE A 166 7.88 2.25 5.23
CA ILE A 166 7.11 3.14 4.35
C ILE A 166 5.61 3.04 4.66
N GLY A 167 5.08 1.83 4.80
CA GLY A 167 3.67 1.60 5.10
C GLY A 167 3.25 2.02 6.51
N SER A 168 4.20 2.27 7.41
CA SER A 168 3.94 2.81 8.74
C SER A 168 3.45 4.25 8.70
N ALA A 169 3.82 4.99 7.66
CA ALA A 169 3.34 6.33 7.45
C ALA A 169 1.83 6.29 7.26
N GLN A 170 1.11 7.17 7.96
CA GLN A 170 -0.35 7.18 7.98
C GLN A 170 -0.93 7.88 6.74
N MET A 171 -0.33 7.64 5.58
CA MET A 171 -0.75 8.19 4.31
C MET A 171 -1.12 7.06 3.37
N LEU A 172 -2.26 7.20 2.70
CA LEU A 172 -2.74 6.17 1.79
C LEU A 172 -1.72 5.86 0.69
N LEU A 173 -1.13 6.91 0.11
CA LEU A 173 -0.06 6.79 -0.88
C LEU A 173 1.13 5.97 -0.38
N SER A 174 1.47 6.09 0.92
CA SER A 174 2.54 5.29 1.53
C SER A 174 2.13 3.83 1.74
N LYS A 175 0.86 3.56 2.10
CA LYS A 175 0.30 2.20 2.13
C LYS A 175 0.35 1.56 0.74
N MET A 176 -0.04 2.30 -0.30
CA MET A 176 0.01 1.82 -1.68
C MET A 176 1.43 1.50 -2.14
N ALA A 177 2.40 2.34 -1.79
CA ALA A 177 3.82 2.09 -2.07
C ALA A 177 4.32 0.84 -1.35
N SER A 178 3.98 0.70 -0.06
CA SER A 178 4.28 -0.48 0.75
C SER A 178 3.76 -1.77 0.11
N TYR A 179 2.49 -1.79 -0.31
CA TYR A 179 1.89 -2.93 -0.99
C TYR A 179 2.60 -3.26 -2.31
N ASP A 180 2.97 -2.26 -3.11
CA ASP A 180 3.76 -2.46 -4.34
C ASP A 180 5.11 -3.14 -4.07
N ILE A 181 5.81 -2.67 -3.04
CA ILE A 181 7.12 -3.20 -2.64
C ILE A 181 6.98 -4.64 -2.17
N ILE A 182 5.97 -4.95 -1.34
CA ILE A 182 5.72 -6.32 -0.87
C ILE A 182 5.37 -7.24 -2.03
N ASP A 183 4.47 -6.82 -2.92
CA ASP A 183 4.05 -7.62 -4.08
C ASP A 183 5.24 -7.99 -4.97
N ARG A 184 6.13 -7.03 -5.25
CA ARG A 184 7.35 -7.26 -6.03
C ARG A 184 8.34 -8.16 -5.30
N THR A 185 8.48 -8.00 -3.98
CA THR A 185 9.35 -8.86 -3.18
C THR A 185 8.87 -10.31 -3.24
N ASN A 186 7.57 -10.54 -3.06
CA ASN A 186 6.95 -11.86 -3.20
C ASN A 186 7.15 -12.44 -4.60
N GLN A 187 7.04 -11.64 -5.66
CA GLN A 187 7.35 -12.10 -7.02
C GLN A 187 8.80 -12.60 -7.15
N ILE A 188 9.78 -11.90 -6.57
CA ILE A 188 11.19 -12.32 -6.63
C ILE A 188 11.44 -13.55 -5.76
N ILE A 189 10.89 -13.62 -4.55
CA ILE A 189 10.92 -14.85 -3.72
C ILE A 189 10.42 -16.03 -4.55
N ASN A 190 9.27 -15.86 -5.19
CA ASN A 190 8.65 -16.91 -5.98
C ASN A 190 9.52 -17.36 -7.16
N GLN A 191 10.18 -16.42 -7.85
CA GLN A 191 11.15 -16.74 -8.90
C GLN A 191 12.35 -17.53 -8.36
N LEU A 192 12.86 -17.18 -7.18
CA LEU A 192 14.01 -17.86 -6.56
C LEU A 192 13.64 -19.28 -6.12
N ILE A 193 12.44 -19.48 -5.55
CA ILE A 193 11.91 -20.81 -5.22
C ILE A 193 11.75 -21.67 -6.48
N GLN A 194 11.14 -21.13 -7.55
CA GLN A 194 10.99 -21.82 -8.85
C GLN A 194 12.34 -22.22 -9.45
N ALA A 195 13.35 -21.35 -9.31
CA ALA A 195 14.71 -21.61 -9.78
C ALA A 195 15.49 -22.57 -8.86
N LYS A 196 14.88 -23.05 -7.76
CA LYS A 196 15.51 -23.91 -6.74
C LYS A 196 16.80 -23.31 -6.17
N LYS A 197 16.84 -21.97 -6.03
CA LYS A 197 17.98 -21.22 -5.49
C LYS A 197 17.98 -21.07 -3.97
N ILE A 198 16.90 -21.47 -3.31
CA ILE A 198 16.73 -21.35 -1.86
C ILE A 198 16.56 -22.76 -1.28
N GLY A 199 17.44 -23.12 -0.36
CA GLY A 199 17.40 -24.37 0.40
C GLY A 199 16.37 -24.34 1.54
N ILE A 200 16.37 -25.40 2.33
CA ILE A 200 15.41 -25.58 3.44
C ILE A 200 15.51 -24.43 4.45
N ASP A 201 16.73 -23.98 4.77
CA ASP A 201 16.94 -22.96 5.80
C ASP A 201 16.42 -21.59 5.35
N GLY A 202 16.75 -21.15 4.13
CA GLY A 202 16.21 -19.92 3.57
C GLY A 202 14.69 -19.99 3.36
N LEU A 203 14.13 -21.16 3.01
CA LEU A 203 12.68 -21.34 2.94
C LEU A 203 12.02 -21.22 4.32
N ASN A 204 12.61 -21.76 5.39
CA ASN A 204 12.09 -21.60 6.76
C ASN A 204 12.12 -20.13 7.17
N GLU A 205 13.20 -19.42 6.84
CA GLU A 205 13.34 -18.00 7.11
C GLU A 205 12.27 -17.20 6.35
N ILE A 206 12.09 -17.44 5.05
CA ILE A 206 11.02 -16.83 4.24
C ILE A 206 9.63 -17.11 4.82
N ALA A 207 9.32 -18.36 5.18
CA ALA A 207 8.02 -18.70 5.77
C ALA A 207 7.79 -17.94 7.09
N SER A 208 8.83 -17.81 7.92
CA SER A 208 8.77 -17.02 9.16
C SER A 208 8.53 -15.53 8.88
N LEU A 209 9.27 -14.96 7.92
CA LEU A 209 9.14 -13.58 7.50
C LEU A 209 7.73 -13.26 7.02
N GLU A 210 7.19 -14.07 6.11
CA GLU A 210 5.85 -13.84 5.57
C GLU A 210 4.77 -13.96 6.64
N SER A 211 4.96 -14.80 7.68
CA SER A 211 4.06 -14.82 8.85
C SER A 211 4.11 -13.50 9.63
N ILE A 212 5.31 -12.97 9.87
CA ILE A 212 5.49 -11.64 10.50
C ILE A 212 4.85 -10.57 9.61
N VAL A 213 5.06 -10.64 8.30
CA VAL A 213 4.55 -9.66 7.33
C VAL A 213 3.03 -9.64 7.29
N SER A 214 2.42 -10.82 7.23
CA SER A 214 0.97 -11.01 7.23
C SER A 214 0.33 -10.41 8.49
N LYS A 215 0.94 -10.62 9.65
CA LYS A 215 0.46 -10.12 10.96
C LYS A 215 0.62 -8.60 11.11
N ASN A 216 1.59 -8.00 10.43
CA ASN A 216 1.93 -6.57 10.54
C ASN A 216 1.59 -5.78 9.27
N LEU A 217 0.79 -6.34 8.35
CA LEU A 217 0.44 -5.67 7.09
C LEU A 217 -0.27 -4.34 7.39
N PRO A 218 0.28 -3.18 6.96
CA PRO A 218 -0.21 -1.88 7.37
C PRO A 218 -1.70 -1.69 7.11
N GLY A 219 -2.48 -1.35 8.14
CA GLY A 219 -3.90 -1.04 8.00
C GLY A 219 -4.16 0.15 7.06
N ILE A 220 -5.33 0.16 6.43
CA ILE A 220 -5.81 1.24 5.57
C ILE A 220 -6.64 2.24 6.38
N LYS A 221 -7.32 1.77 7.43
CA LYS A 221 -8.25 2.59 8.21
C LYS A 221 -7.61 3.91 8.68
N GLU A 222 -6.44 3.85 9.33
CA GLU A 222 -5.77 5.04 9.84
C GLU A 222 -5.32 5.97 8.71
N ALA A 223 -4.94 5.43 7.55
CA ALA A 223 -4.57 6.23 6.39
C ALA A 223 -5.77 6.97 5.79
N ILE A 224 -6.94 6.32 5.73
CA ILE A 224 -8.19 6.97 5.33
C ILE A 224 -8.52 8.10 6.30
N ASP A 225 -8.41 7.84 7.62
CA ASP A 225 -8.68 8.84 8.64
C ASP A 225 -7.79 10.08 8.46
N VAL A 226 -6.49 9.89 8.20
CA VAL A 226 -5.55 11.00 7.94
C VAL A 226 -5.81 11.71 6.62
N GLU A 227 -6.19 11.02 5.54
CA GLU A 227 -6.54 11.69 4.28
C GLU A 227 -7.75 12.62 4.45
N TRP A 228 -8.71 12.24 5.27
CA TRP A 228 -9.84 13.12 5.59
C TRP A 228 -9.43 14.29 6.48
N MET A 229 -8.48 14.07 7.38
CA MET A 229 -7.89 15.17 8.14
C MET A 229 -7.12 16.13 7.24
N ASN A 230 -6.42 15.64 6.21
CA ASN A 230 -5.86 16.51 5.18
C ASN A 230 -6.95 17.32 4.49
N LEU A 231 -8.11 16.73 4.18
CA LEU A 231 -9.21 17.49 3.60
C LEU A 231 -9.81 18.55 4.56
N ILE A 232 -9.74 18.34 5.87
CA ILE A 232 -10.13 19.36 6.86
C ILE A 232 -9.09 20.49 6.96
N ILE A 233 -7.80 20.15 6.88
CA ILE A 233 -6.69 21.08 7.07
C ILE A 233 -6.38 21.88 5.79
N ALA A 234 -6.49 21.27 4.61
CA ALA A 234 -5.89 21.72 3.35
C ALA A 234 -6.58 22.88 2.63
N GLN A 235 -7.36 23.71 3.33
CA GLN A 235 -8.09 24.87 2.77
C GLN A 235 -9.34 24.46 1.94
N PRO A 236 -10.56 24.62 2.49
CA PRO A 236 -11.81 24.22 1.81
C PRO A 236 -11.96 24.81 0.41
N GLU A 237 -11.39 25.99 0.18
CA GLU A 237 -11.39 26.67 -1.10
C GLU A 237 -10.61 25.89 -2.17
N GLN A 238 -9.46 25.29 -1.84
CA GLN A 238 -8.66 24.48 -2.77
C GLN A 238 -9.39 23.20 -3.20
N ILE A 239 -9.95 22.47 -2.22
CA ILE A 239 -10.68 21.21 -2.45
C ILE A 239 -11.89 21.44 -3.34
N PHE A 240 -12.60 22.53 -3.08
CA PHE A 240 -13.71 22.95 -3.92
C PHE A 240 -13.26 23.05 -5.37
N TRP A 241 -12.20 23.81 -5.69
CA TRP A 241 -11.73 23.94 -7.07
C TRP A 241 -11.25 22.64 -7.70
N PHE A 242 -10.56 21.80 -6.92
CA PHE A 242 -10.10 20.49 -7.38
C PHE A 242 -11.28 19.58 -7.77
N SER A 243 -12.35 19.56 -6.97
CA SER A 243 -13.53 18.72 -7.21
C SER A 243 -14.30 19.05 -8.50
N TYR A 244 -14.08 20.24 -9.07
CA TYR A 244 -14.67 20.67 -10.35
C TYR A 244 -13.64 20.66 -11.50
N GLY A 245 -12.55 19.89 -11.38
CA GLY A 245 -11.55 19.69 -12.43
C GLY A 245 -10.65 20.91 -12.67
N GLY A 246 -10.53 21.78 -11.68
CA GLY A 246 -9.85 23.06 -11.79
C GLY A 246 -8.41 23.08 -11.28
N SER A 247 -7.50 23.78 -11.96
CA SER A 247 -6.24 24.21 -11.34
C SER A 247 -6.50 25.36 -10.34
N TYR A 248 -5.74 25.39 -9.25
CA TYR A 248 -5.83 26.41 -8.18
C TYR A 248 -5.18 27.76 -8.54
N THR A 249 -4.56 27.90 -9.72
CA THR A 249 -4.03 29.19 -10.18
C THR A 249 -5.12 30.25 -10.07
N ALA A 250 -4.86 31.28 -9.24
CA ALA A 250 -5.82 32.24 -8.68
C ALA A 250 -7.13 32.35 -9.49
N PRO A 251 -8.24 31.77 -9.01
CA PRO A 251 -9.48 31.76 -9.78
C PRO A 251 -9.90 33.19 -10.05
N SER A 252 -10.21 33.50 -11.32
CA SER A 252 -10.80 34.79 -11.65
C SER A 252 -12.07 35.02 -10.83
N ILE A 253 -12.40 36.28 -10.55
CA ILE A 253 -13.64 36.63 -9.82
C ILE A 253 -14.86 35.96 -10.47
N LEU A 254 -14.90 35.93 -11.81
CA LEU A 254 -15.96 35.26 -12.56
C LEU A 254 -16.03 33.76 -12.25
N ARG A 255 -14.89 33.09 -12.17
CA ARG A 255 -14.80 31.68 -11.82
C ARG A 255 -15.32 31.46 -10.40
N LEU A 256 -14.87 32.25 -9.41
CA LEU A 256 -15.38 32.21 -8.04
C LEU A 256 -16.91 32.33 -7.98
N MET A 257 -17.46 33.30 -8.72
CA MET A 257 -18.89 33.55 -8.77
C MET A 257 -19.67 32.38 -9.39
N LEU A 258 -19.17 31.81 -10.49
CA LEU A 258 -19.82 30.68 -11.17
C LEU A 258 -19.70 29.38 -10.37
N GLY A 259 -18.54 29.14 -9.74
CA GLY A 259 -18.36 27.96 -8.88
C GLY A 259 -19.36 27.96 -7.73
N ARG A 260 -19.61 29.12 -7.11
CA ARG A 260 -20.60 29.21 -6.04
C ARG A 260 -22.01 28.86 -6.49
N LEU A 261 -22.41 29.16 -7.74
CA LEU A 261 -23.72 28.75 -8.26
C LEU A 261 -23.88 27.21 -8.27
N LEU A 262 -22.79 26.46 -8.48
CA LEU A 262 -22.80 25.00 -8.41
C LEU A 262 -23.04 24.48 -6.98
N LEU A 263 -22.85 25.33 -5.96
CA LEU A 263 -23.05 25.04 -4.55
C LEU A 263 -24.44 25.42 -4.03
N TRP A 264 -25.44 25.63 -4.88
CA TRP A 264 -26.77 26.07 -4.45
C TRP A 264 -27.42 25.15 -3.40
N ARG A 265 -27.19 23.83 -3.47
CA ARG A 265 -27.64 22.84 -2.48
C ARG A 265 -27.00 23.00 -1.10
N PHE A 266 -25.87 23.70 -1.05
CA PHE A 266 -25.10 24.00 0.16
C PHE A 266 -25.14 25.50 0.47
N PHE A 267 -26.23 26.19 0.14
CA PHE A 267 -26.39 27.64 0.34
C PHE A 267 -25.21 28.45 -0.21
N PHE A 268 -24.67 28.02 -1.34
CA PHE A 268 -23.53 28.65 -2.02
C PHE A 268 -22.25 28.70 -1.18
N SER A 269 -22.12 27.80 -0.19
CA SER A 269 -21.02 27.73 0.78
C SER A 269 -20.16 26.48 0.59
N GLU A 270 -18.88 26.69 0.28
CA GLU A 270 -17.85 25.66 0.20
C GLU A 270 -17.61 24.97 1.55
N ARG A 271 -17.75 25.70 2.66
CA ARG A 271 -17.59 25.16 4.00
C ARG A 271 -18.74 24.23 4.39
N LEU A 272 -19.98 24.52 3.98
CA LEU A 272 -21.09 23.60 4.19
C LEU A 272 -20.94 22.30 3.39
N LEU A 273 -20.50 22.40 2.13
CA LEU A 273 -20.14 21.23 1.32
C LEU A 273 -19.09 20.37 2.05
N LEU A 274 -18.04 20.99 2.58
CA LEU A 274 -17.00 20.26 3.31
C LEU A 274 -17.53 19.63 4.61
N ILE A 275 -18.34 20.34 5.40
CA ILE A 275 -18.94 19.79 6.62
C ILE A 275 -19.83 18.59 6.31
N ASP A 276 -20.65 18.66 5.27
CA ASP A 276 -21.46 17.52 4.81
C ASP A 276 -20.59 16.34 4.39
N ALA A 277 -19.49 16.61 3.67
CA ALA A 277 -18.54 15.58 3.31
C ALA A 277 -18.00 14.89 4.57
N ILE A 278 -17.43 15.66 5.51
CA ILE A 278 -16.83 15.15 6.77
C ILE A 278 -17.80 14.24 7.54
N LYS A 279 -19.09 14.61 7.60
CA LYS A 279 -20.10 13.77 8.26
C LYS A 279 -20.28 12.44 7.57
N LYS A 280 -20.53 12.45 6.25
CA LYS A 280 -20.73 11.24 5.46
C LYS A 280 -19.51 10.31 5.54
N ILE A 281 -18.33 10.90 5.53
CA ILE A 281 -17.07 10.20 5.72
C ILE A 281 -17.00 9.50 7.08
N LYS A 282 -17.32 10.21 8.16
CA LYS A 282 -17.36 9.61 9.50
C LYS A 282 -18.36 8.45 9.55
N ASP A 283 -19.49 8.57 8.87
CA ASP A 283 -20.45 7.46 8.73
C ASP A 283 -19.83 6.27 7.98
N PHE A 284 -19.10 6.52 6.90
CA PHE A 284 -18.38 5.47 6.15
C PHE A 284 -17.24 4.84 6.96
N GLN A 285 -16.49 5.62 7.74
CA GLN A 285 -15.46 5.11 8.66
C GLN A 285 -16.05 4.15 9.69
N ASN A 286 -17.26 4.45 10.20
CA ASN A 286 -17.97 3.55 11.10
C ASN A 286 -18.35 2.22 10.42
N LEU A 287 -18.77 2.27 9.15
CA LEU A 287 -19.03 1.05 8.36
C LEU A 287 -17.76 0.24 8.08
N GLN A 288 -16.60 0.91 7.97
CA GLN A 288 -15.30 0.27 7.76
C GLN A 288 -14.72 -0.41 9.00
N LYS A 289 -15.28 -0.12 10.19
CA LYS A 289 -14.80 -0.73 11.43
C LYS A 289 -14.91 -2.25 11.37
N GLY A 290 -13.79 -2.93 11.55
CA GLY A 290 -13.74 -4.38 11.52
C GLY A 290 -13.70 -5.00 10.11
N MET A 291 -13.52 -4.19 9.04
CA MET A 291 -13.43 -4.72 7.68
C MET A 291 -12.10 -5.45 7.41
N GLU A 292 -11.01 -5.06 8.07
CA GLU A 292 -9.68 -5.65 7.78
C GLU A 292 -9.53 -7.09 8.31
N GLU A 293 -10.38 -7.46 9.27
CA GLU A 293 -10.48 -8.78 9.87
C GLU A 293 -11.45 -9.70 9.11
N LYS A 294 -12.25 -9.16 8.20
CA LYS A 294 -13.24 -9.90 7.41
C LYS A 294 -12.65 -10.43 6.09
N SER A 295 -13.40 -11.31 5.43
CA SER A 295 -13.09 -11.76 4.07
C SER A 295 -13.36 -10.66 3.04
N TRP A 296 -12.73 -10.74 1.86
CA TRP A 296 -13.06 -9.84 0.75
C TRP A 296 -14.54 -9.91 0.37
N HIS A 297 -15.15 -11.09 0.39
CA HIS A 297 -16.58 -11.23 0.08
C HIS A 297 -17.44 -10.31 0.96
N GLU A 298 -17.26 -10.33 2.28
CA GLU A 298 -18.01 -9.50 3.21
C GLU A 298 -17.68 -8.00 3.07
N VAL A 299 -16.40 -7.69 2.84
CA VAL A 299 -15.92 -6.32 2.66
C VAL A 299 -16.48 -5.73 1.36
N SER A 300 -16.45 -6.48 0.26
CA SER A 300 -16.93 -6.04 -1.06
C SER A 300 -18.43 -5.74 -1.07
N VAL A 301 -19.26 -6.51 -0.37
CA VAL A 301 -20.69 -6.20 -0.19
C VAL A 301 -20.87 -4.84 0.49
N SER A 302 -20.10 -4.59 1.55
CA SER A 302 -20.14 -3.34 2.30
C SER A 302 -19.64 -2.16 1.47
N LEU A 303 -18.52 -2.33 0.76
CA LEU A 303 -17.95 -1.32 -0.15
C LEU A 303 -18.88 -1.00 -1.33
N ASN A 304 -19.53 -2.00 -1.91
CA ASN A 304 -20.51 -1.80 -2.99
C ASN A 304 -21.70 -0.98 -2.51
N LYS A 305 -22.14 -1.16 -1.26
CA LYS A 305 -23.16 -0.30 -0.64
C LYS A 305 -22.66 1.13 -0.50
N ILE A 306 -21.46 1.32 0.06
CA ILE A 306 -20.81 2.64 0.19
C ILE A 306 -20.68 3.33 -1.18
N GLU A 307 -20.25 2.61 -2.21
CA GLU A 307 -20.09 3.16 -3.55
C GLU A 307 -21.45 3.60 -4.14
N LYS A 308 -22.50 2.77 -4.01
CA LYS A 308 -23.86 3.13 -4.45
C LYS A 308 -24.41 4.36 -3.71
N GLU A 309 -24.18 4.46 -2.41
CA GLU A 309 -24.58 5.62 -1.61
C GLU A 309 -23.76 6.86 -1.98
N SER A 310 -22.45 6.71 -2.22
CA SER A 310 -21.57 7.81 -2.64
C SER A 310 -21.99 8.40 -3.98
N LYS A 311 -22.34 7.56 -4.97
CA LYS A 311 -22.82 7.99 -6.30
C LYS A 311 -24.16 8.74 -6.24
N LYS A 312 -24.98 8.46 -5.23
CA LYS A 312 -26.26 9.16 -5.00
C LYS A 312 -26.12 10.43 -4.15
N SER A 313 -24.95 10.65 -3.54
CA SER A 313 -24.72 11.81 -2.69
C SER A 313 -24.81 13.09 -3.49
N GLU A 314 -25.47 14.11 -2.97
CA GLU A 314 -25.46 15.45 -3.58
C GLU A 314 -24.12 16.19 -3.46
N ASN A 315 -23.16 15.59 -2.74
CA ASN A 315 -21.84 16.14 -2.46
C ASN A 315 -20.81 15.58 -3.44
N ASN A 316 -20.28 16.44 -4.33
CA ASN A 316 -19.33 16.02 -5.36
C ASN A 316 -17.99 15.53 -4.80
N ILE A 317 -17.55 16.00 -3.63
CA ILE A 317 -16.35 15.46 -2.97
C ILE A 317 -16.58 13.97 -2.68
N ILE A 318 -17.73 13.64 -2.09
CA ILE A 318 -18.11 12.25 -1.77
C ILE A 318 -18.23 11.38 -3.01
N GLN A 319 -18.83 11.90 -4.10
CA GLN A 319 -18.95 11.16 -5.37
C GLN A 319 -17.59 10.84 -6.00
N THR A 320 -16.59 11.72 -5.84
CA THR A 320 -15.29 11.59 -6.54
C THR A 320 -14.26 10.83 -5.74
N THR A 321 -14.20 11.00 -4.42
CA THR A 321 -13.11 10.41 -3.61
C THR A 321 -13.41 9.00 -3.12
N LEU A 322 -14.64 8.73 -2.68
CA LEU A 322 -14.97 7.44 -2.06
C LEU A 322 -14.88 6.21 -2.96
N PRO A 323 -15.25 6.27 -4.26
CA PRO A 323 -15.12 5.10 -5.13
C PRO A 323 -13.69 4.59 -5.26
N LEU A 324 -12.68 5.40 -4.91
CA LEU A 324 -11.28 4.97 -4.93
C LEU A 324 -10.94 4.03 -3.77
N TYR A 325 -11.69 4.05 -2.66
CA TYR A 325 -11.41 3.27 -1.45
C TYR A 325 -11.56 1.77 -1.66
N SER A 326 -12.53 1.34 -2.45
CA SER A 326 -12.70 -0.09 -2.76
C SER A 326 -11.46 -0.69 -3.41
N LYS A 327 -10.81 0.08 -4.29
CA LYS A 327 -9.56 -0.34 -4.96
C LYS A 327 -8.40 -0.49 -4.00
N ILE A 328 -8.32 0.34 -2.95
CA ILE A 328 -7.24 0.23 -1.96
C ILE A 328 -7.45 -0.98 -1.04
N PHE A 329 -8.70 -1.22 -0.61
CA PHE A 329 -9.03 -2.46 0.11
C PHE A 329 -8.70 -3.69 -0.75
N LEU A 330 -9.15 -3.72 -1.99
CA LEU A 330 -8.82 -4.80 -2.93
C LEU A 330 -7.31 -5.02 -3.03
N ARG A 331 -6.54 -3.93 -3.17
CA ARG A 331 -5.07 -4.01 -3.22
C ARG A 331 -4.49 -4.63 -1.94
N ARG A 332 -4.98 -4.27 -0.76
CA ARG A 332 -4.57 -4.91 0.50
C ARG A 332 -4.90 -6.40 0.51
N PHE A 333 -6.09 -6.80 0.08
CA PHE A 333 -6.46 -8.22 0.00
C PHE A 333 -5.56 -8.97 -0.98
N ASN A 334 -5.30 -8.42 -2.16
CA ASN A 334 -4.35 -8.97 -3.12
C ASN A 334 -2.96 -9.18 -2.50
N THR A 335 -2.43 -8.17 -1.82
CA THR A 335 -1.12 -8.26 -1.15
C THR A 335 -1.13 -9.30 -0.03
N LYS A 336 -2.15 -9.31 0.83
CA LYS A 336 -2.32 -10.31 1.90
C LYS A 336 -2.39 -11.73 1.35
N THR A 337 -3.08 -11.93 0.25
CA THR A 337 -3.18 -13.21 -0.46
C THR A 337 -1.83 -13.63 -1.01
N ARG A 338 -1.06 -12.72 -1.64
CA ARG A 338 0.29 -13.01 -2.14
C ARG A 338 1.27 -13.42 -1.04
N ILE A 339 1.27 -12.69 0.07
CA ILE A 339 2.06 -13.02 1.28
C ILE A 339 1.76 -14.46 1.74
N LYS A 340 0.48 -14.78 1.92
CA LYS A 340 0.06 -16.12 2.35
C LYS A 340 0.44 -17.21 1.35
N LEU A 341 0.27 -16.95 0.04
CA LEU A 341 0.64 -17.91 -1.01
C LEU A 341 2.14 -18.17 -1.01
N THR A 342 2.97 -17.13 -0.93
CA THR A 342 4.43 -17.28 -0.88
C THR A 342 4.87 -18.08 0.35
N ALA A 343 4.32 -17.77 1.52
CA ALA A 343 4.56 -18.55 2.75
C ALA A 343 4.12 -20.02 2.61
N LEU A 344 2.93 -20.26 2.07
CA LEU A 344 2.38 -21.61 1.88
C LEU A 344 3.25 -22.43 0.93
N ILE A 345 3.74 -21.81 -0.14
CA ILE A 345 4.62 -22.47 -1.11
C ILE A 345 5.99 -22.79 -0.52
N ALA A 346 6.55 -21.87 0.27
CA ALA A 346 7.77 -22.16 1.00
C ALA A 346 7.60 -23.38 1.92
N ASN A 347 6.47 -23.46 2.64
CA ASN A 347 6.13 -24.60 3.50
C ASN A 347 5.95 -25.92 2.72
N ILE A 348 5.28 -25.88 1.56
CA ILE A 348 5.14 -27.06 0.67
C ILE A 348 6.52 -27.54 0.21
N GLU A 349 7.41 -26.62 -0.18
CA GLU A 349 8.77 -26.97 -0.62
C GLU A 349 9.62 -27.51 0.53
N ILE A 350 9.53 -26.96 1.73
CA ILE A 350 10.15 -27.52 2.94
C ILE A 350 9.67 -28.96 3.16
N TYR A 351 8.35 -29.19 3.10
CA TYR A 351 7.77 -30.53 3.23
C TYR A 351 8.31 -31.47 2.15
N ARG A 352 8.32 -31.03 0.88
CA ARG A 352 8.80 -31.81 -0.26
C ARG A 352 10.25 -32.21 -0.10
N LEU A 353 11.12 -31.29 0.32
CA LEU A 353 12.54 -31.55 0.52
C LEU A 353 12.78 -32.51 1.70
N LYS A 354 11.99 -32.40 2.78
CA LYS A 354 12.10 -33.29 3.96
C LYS A 354 11.56 -34.71 3.69
N HIS A 355 10.42 -34.82 3.02
CA HIS A 355 9.70 -36.09 2.84
C HIS A 355 9.89 -36.72 1.46
N ARG A 356 10.57 -36.03 0.54
CA ARG A 356 10.77 -36.45 -0.88
C ARG A 356 9.46 -36.70 -1.64
N LYS A 357 8.36 -36.13 -1.17
CA LYS A 357 7.03 -36.19 -1.79
C LYS A 357 6.28 -34.90 -1.52
N LEU A 358 5.39 -34.51 -2.44
CA LEU A 358 4.45 -33.41 -2.18
C LEU A 358 3.44 -33.79 -1.08
N PRO A 359 2.92 -32.83 -0.32
CA PRO A 359 1.82 -33.08 0.60
C PRO A 359 0.55 -33.49 -0.17
N GLU A 360 -0.27 -34.34 0.45
CA GLU A 360 -1.58 -34.73 -0.13
C GLU A 360 -2.61 -33.61 0.06
N LYS A 361 -2.53 -32.88 1.17
CA LYS A 361 -3.36 -31.73 1.52
C LYS A 361 -2.49 -30.57 2.02
N LEU A 362 -2.90 -29.32 1.81
CA LEU A 362 -2.10 -28.16 2.22
C LEU A 362 -1.81 -28.14 3.72
N ILE A 363 -2.77 -28.62 4.53
CA ILE A 363 -2.63 -28.66 5.98
C ILE A 363 -1.47 -29.55 6.47
N GLU A 364 -1.00 -30.50 5.67
CA GLU A 364 0.14 -31.35 6.02
C GLU A 364 1.47 -30.59 5.98
N ALA A 365 1.54 -29.50 5.20
CA ALA A 365 2.75 -28.71 5.02
C ALA A 365 2.89 -27.56 6.01
N VAL A 366 1.82 -27.16 6.70
CA VAL A 366 1.81 -25.95 7.55
C VAL A 366 1.46 -26.25 9.00
N SER A 367 2.05 -25.50 9.92
CA SER A 367 1.72 -25.57 11.35
C SER A 367 0.55 -24.65 11.74
N GLU A 368 0.39 -23.50 11.06
CA GLU A 368 -0.67 -22.52 11.33
C GLU A 368 -1.85 -22.74 10.36
N GLN A 369 -3.02 -23.16 10.87
CA GLN A 369 -4.23 -23.39 10.06
C GLN A 369 -4.67 -22.14 9.27
N ASN A 370 -4.52 -20.94 9.85
CA ASN A 370 -4.90 -19.70 9.18
C ASN A 370 -4.10 -19.43 7.89
N LEU A 371 -2.97 -20.11 7.68
CA LEU A 371 -2.15 -19.94 6.49
C LEU A 371 -2.78 -20.58 5.25
N VAL A 372 -3.57 -21.64 5.41
CA VAL A 372 -4.25 -22.30 4.28
C VAL A 372 -5.51 -21.58 3.83
N LEU A 373 -6.00 -20.61 4.61
CA LEU A 373 -7.24 -19.88 4.32
C LEU A 373 -6.99 -18.69 3.39
N ASP A 374 -7.68 -18.69 2.25
CA ASP A 374 -7.72 -17.61 1.28
C ASP A 374 -8.43 -16.37 1.87
N PRO A 375 -7.76 -15.20 1.93
CA PRO A 375 -8.37 -13.95 2.37
C PRO A 375 -9.63 -13.52 1.61
N PHE A 376 -9.86 -14.04 0.39
CA PHE A 376 -11.00 -13.63 -0.43
C PHE A 376 -12.33 -14.23 0.04
N ASN A 377 -12.35 -15.52 0.35
CA ASN A 377 -13.56 -16.26 0.69
C ASN A 377 -13.47 -17.04 2.03
N ASN A 378 -12.35 -16.93 2.75
CA ASN A 378 -12.04 -17.69 3.97
C ASN A 378 -12.13 -19.23 3.80
N GLN A 379 -12.02 -19.74 2.57
CA GLN A 379 -11.91 -21.17 2.29
C GLN A 379 -10.45 -21.56 2.12
N GLU A 380 -10.16 -22.86 2.11
CA GLU A 380 -8.81 -23.35 1.80
C GLU A 380 -8.41 -22.94 0.37
N PHE A 381 -7.16 -22.47 0.21
CA PHE A 381 -6.55 -22.22 -1.10
C PHE A 381 -6.71 -23.45 -2.00
N ARG A 382 -6.89 -23.22 -3.30
CA ARG A 382 -6.96 -24.33 -4.25
C ARG A 382 -5.57 -24.91 -4.47
N TYR A 383 -5.47 -26.23 -4.39
CA TYR A 383 -4.23 -26.98 -4.55
C TYR A 383 -4.41 -28.07 -5.60
N VAL A 384 -3.67 -27.94 -6.69
CA VAL A 384 -3.69 -28.88 -7.82
C VAL A 384 -2.30 -29.44 -8.01
N LYS A 385 -2.17 -30.76 -8.10
CA LYS A 385 -0.90 -31.44 -8.35
C LYS A 385 -1.00 -32.34 -9.56
N THR A 386 0.09 -32.41 -10.30
CA THR A 386 0.29 -33.26 -11.47
C THR A 386 1.67 -33.93 -11.38
N ALA A 387 2.01 -34.77 -12.36
CA ALA A 387 3.35 -35.35 -12.43
C ALA A 387 4.46 -34.31 -12.71
N GLU A 388 4.13 -33.19 -13.36
CA GLU A 388 5.13 -32.20 -13.81
C GLU A 388 5.18 -30.95 -12.94
N PHE A 389 4.08 -30.62 -12.28
CA PHE A 389 3.95 -29.40 -11.50
C PHE A 389 2.92 -29.53 -10.39
N TYR A 390 2.97 -28.61 -9.43
CA TYR A 390 1.83 -28.28 -8.59
C TYR A 390 1.51 -26.79 -8.68
N GLN A 391 0.28 -26.44 -8.32
CA GLN A 391 -0.23 -25.08 -8.34
C GLN A 391 -1.04 -24.81 -7.08
N VAL A 392 -0.84 -23.62 -6.51
CA VAL A 392 -1.65 -23.09 -5.41
C VAL A 392 -2.21 -21.75 -5.84
N TYR A 393 -3.53 -21.53 -5.68
CA TYR A 393 -4.15 -20.28 -6.09
C TYR A 393 -5.37 -19.88 -5.24
N SER A 394 -5.63 -18.58 -5.25
CA SER A 394 -6.83 -17.91 -4.72
C SER A 394 -7.86 -17.74 -5.82
N VAL A 395 -9.15 -17.77 -5.45
CA VAL A 395 -10.28 -17.44 -6.34
C VAL A 395 -10.39 -15.94 -6.68
N GLY A 396 -9.55 -15.10 -6.06
CA GLY A 396 -9.46 -13.68 -6.38
C GLY A 396 -10.75 -12.87 -6.18
N GLU A 397 -10.79 -11.71 -6.83
CA GLU A 397 -11.82 -10.68 -6.63
C GLU A 397 -13.23 -11.12 -7.05
N ASN A 398 -13.34 -11.94 -8.10
CA ASN A 398 -14.62 -12.37 -8.65
C ASN A 398 -15.28 -13.49 -7.83
N LEU A 399 -14.53 -14.07 -6.88
CA LEU A 399 -14.97 -15.16 -6.01
C LEU A 399 -15.38 -16.44 -6.76
N ALA A 400 -14.97 -16.57 -8.01
CA ALA A 400 -15.24 -17.73 -8.86
C ALA A 400 -13.97 -18.58 -8.99
N ASP A 401 -14.12 -19.90 -9.04
CA ASP A 401 -12.99 -20.80 -9.28
C ASP A 401 -12.72 -20.90 -10.77
N ASP A 402 -11.84 -20.05 -11.28
CA ASP A 402 -11.43 -20.04 -12.68
C ASP A 402 -10.28 -21.00 -12.96
N SER A 403 -10.09 -22.02 -12.13
CA SER A 403 -9.06 -23.06 -12.28
C SER A 403 -7.62 -22.51 -12.29
N GLY A 404 -7.37 -21.39 -11.61
CA GLY A 404 -6.06 -20.75 -11.55
C GLY A 404 -5.71 -19.98 -12.83
N THR A 405 -6.70 -19.48 -13.56
CA THR A 405 -6.53 -18.78 -14.85
C THR A 405 -6.69 -17.25 -14.71
N VAL A 406 -7.08 -16.54 -15.77
CA VAL A 406 -7.00 -15.08 -15.87
C VAL A 406 -7.86 -14.41 -14.80
N GLY A 407 -7.21 -13.82 -13.79
CA GLY A 407 -7.86 -13.15 -12.66
C GLY A 407 -7.45 -13.73 -11.31
N ASP A 408 -7.03 -14.99 -11.28
CA ASP A 408 -6.60 -15.66 -10.07
C ASP A 408 -5.21 -15.20 -9.62
N ILE A 409 -5.03 -15.13 -8.30
CA ILE A 409 -3.70 -14.93 -7.70
C ILE A 409 -3.18 -16.32 -7.37
N GLY A 410 -2.27 -16.81 -8.18
CA GLY A 410 -1.72 -18.14 -8.02
C GLY A 410 -0.26 -18.24 -8.37
N MET A 411 0.30 -19.41 -8.07
CA MET A 411 1.66 -19.76 -8.39
C MET A 411 1.76 -21.23 -8.75
N LYS A 412 2.51 -21.47 -9.82
CA LYS A 412 2.75 -22.79 -10.39
C LYS A 412 4.24 -23.13 -10.23
N ILE A 413 4.54 -24.29 -9.68
CA ILE A 413 5.90 -24.78 -9.44
C ILE A 413 6.12 -26.05 -10.23
N LYS A 414 7.15 -26.06 -11.06
CA LYS A 414 7.60 -27.24 -11.82
C LYS A 414 8.45 -28.13 -10.90
N LEU A 415 8.20 -29.44 -10.91
CA LEU A 415 8.83 -30.41 -10.02
C LEU A 415 10.28 -30.73 -10.38
#